data_AF-A0ABD0RDF6-F1
#
_entry.id   AF-A0ABD0RDF6-F1
#
_cell.length_a   1.000
_cell.length_b   1.000
_cell.length_c   1.000
_cell.angle_alpha   90.00
_cell.angle_beta   90.00
_cell.angle_gamma   90.00
#
_symmetry.space_group_name_H-M   'P 1'
#
loop_
_entity.id
_entity.type
_entity.pdbx_description
1 polymer ?
#
loop_
_entity_poly.entity_id
_entity_poly.type
_entity_poly.pdbx_seq_one_letter_code
_entity_poly.pdbx_strand_id
1 'polypeptide(L)' 'MCERTARPIGAESLVALLEGGLDRVLLIDSRPFVEYNACHILEAVNVNCSKLMKRRLQQDKIQISELLQHSAKRK' A
#
# COMPACT_ATOMS: atom_id res chain seq x y z
N MET A 1 7.89 16.20 17.01
CA MET A 1 8.01 15.36 15.80
C MET A 1 8.02 13.91 16.25
N CYS A 2 6.92 13.18 16.06
CA CYS A 2 6.85 11.76 16.43
C CYS A 2 7.61 10.96 15.36
N GLU A 3 8.75 10.39 15.71
CA GLU A 3 9.56 9.57 14.82
C GLU A 3 8.80 8.25 14.55
N ARG A 4 8.04 8.21 13.46
CA ARG A 4 7.35 6.99 13.04
C ARG A 4 8.39 6.01 12.50
N THR A 5 8.84 5.10 13.36
CA THR A 5 9.75 4.03 12.99
C THR A 5 9.00 2.94 12.23
N ALA A 6 9.39 2.69 10.98
CA ALA A 6 8.92 1.53 10.24
C ALA A 6 9.54 0.26 10.85
N ARG A 7 8.72 -0.76 11.09
CA ARG A 7 9.20 -2.06 11.56
C ARG A 7 9.09 -3.07 10.42
N PRO A 8 10.18 -3.78 10.07
CA PRO A 8 10.10 -4.83 9.06
C PRO A 8 9.24 -5.99 9.57
N ILE A 9 8.59 -6.68 8.63
CA ILE A 9 7.86 -7.94 8.85
C ILE A 9 8.40 -8.99 7.89
N GLY A 10 8.60 -10.22 8.38
CA GLY A 10 9.01 -11.36 7.55
C GLY A 10 7.85 -11.90 6.70
N ALA A 11 8.17 -12.66 5.67
CA ALA A 11 7.16 -13.22 4.76
C ALA A 11 6.18 -14.16 5.49
N GLU A 12 6.69 -15.02 6.38
CA GLU A 12 5.90 -15.98 7.14
C GLU A 12 4.95 -15.28 8.11
N SER A 13 5.43 -14.20 8.75
CA SER A 13 4.60 -13.36 9.62
C SER A 13 3.52 -12.63 8.84
N LEU A 14 3.81 -12.20 7.61
CA LEU A 14 2.82 -11.60 6.74
C LEU A 14 1.75 -12.63 6.35
N VAL A 15 2.13 -13.86 5.99
CA VAL A 15 1.18 -14.94 5.69
C VAL A 15 0.25 -15.19 6.88
N ALA A 16 0.80 -15.35 8.08
CA ALA A 16 0.01 -15.56 9.29
C ALA A 16 -0.99 -14.42 9.56
N LEU A 17 -0.61 -13.16 9.27
CA LEU A 17 -1.53 -12.02 9.38
C LEU A 17 -2.65 -12.07 8.34
N LEU A 18 -2.35 -12.48 7.11
CA LEU A 18 -3.34 -12.56 6.03
C LEU A 18 -4.32 -13.72 6.26
N GLU A 19 -3.83 -14.87 6.75
CA GLU A 19 -4.65 -16.03 7.11
C GLU A 19 -5.53 -15.78 8.35
N GLY A 20 -5.09 -14.91 9.26
CA GLY A 20 -5.84 -14.49 10.46
C GLY A 20 -7.05 -13.57 10.18
N GLY A 21 -7.29 -13.21 8.91
CA GLY A 21 -8.41 -12.37 8.48
C GLY A 21 -7.98 -10.96 8.04
N LEU A 22 -8.40 -10.58 6.84
CA LEU A 22 -7.99 -9.33 6.18
C LEU A 22 -8.67 -8.07 6.72
N ASP A 23 -9.68 -8.20 7.58
CA ASP A 23 -10.45 -7.06 8.11
C ASP A 23 -9.60 -6.08 8.94
N ARG A 24 -8.38 -6.47 9.30
CA ARG A 24 -7.45 -5.69 10.11
C ARG A 24 -6.16 -5.28 9.37
N VAL A 25 -5.98 -5.72 8.12
CA VAL A 25 -4.73 -5.51 7.37
C VAL A 25 -5.03 -4.83 6.05
N LEU A 26 -4.49 -3.62 5.87
CA LEU A 26 -4.41 -2.98 4.56
C LEU A 26 -3.05 -3.28 3.95
N LEU A 27 -3.04 -4.11 2.91
CA LEU A 27 -1.83 -4.42 2.17
C LEU A 27 -1.64 -3.42 1.02
N ILE A 28 -0.49 -2.74 0.99
CA ILE A 28 -0.16 -1.75 -0.04
C ILE A 28 1.01 -2.26 -0.88
N ASP A 29 0.82 -2.30 -2.20
CA ASP A 29 1.90 -2.51 -3.14
C ASP A 29 2.34 -1.16 -3.72
N SER A 30 3.57 -0.75 -3.45
CA SER A 30 4.12 0.52 -3.91
C SER A 30 4.86 0.45 -5.25
N ARG A 31 4.97 -0.74 -5.88
CA ARG A 31 5.68 -0.92 -7.14
C ARG A 31 4.98 -0.18 -8.30
N PRO A 32 5.71 0.07 -9.41
CA PRO A 32 5.10 0.57 -10.64
C PRO A 32 3.91 -0.27 -11.08
N PHE A 33 2.92 0.38 -11.70
CA PHE A 33 1.67 -0.26 -12.15
C PHE A 33 1.89 -1.51 -13.02
N VAL A 34 2.91 -1.50 -13.88
CA VAL A 34 3.23 -2.65 -14.75
C VAL A 34 3.68 -3.87 -13.94
N GLU A 35 4.51 -3.69 -12.91
CA GLU A 35 4.98 -4.78 -12.05
C GLU A 35 3.86 -5.34 -11.17
N TYR A 36 3.00 -4.46 -10.65
CA TYR A 36 1.82 -4.86 -9.88
C TYR A 36 0.85 -5.71 -10.72
N ASN A 37 0.61 -5.33 -11.97
CA ASN A 37 -0.28 -6.07 -12.86
C ASN A 37 0.33 -7.39 -13.36
N ALA A 38 1.66 -7.48 -13.44
CA ALA A 38 2.32 -8.73 -13.78
C ALA A 38 2.07 -9.79 -12.71
N CYS A 39 2.20 -9.41 -11.44
CA CYS A 39 1.78 -10.20 -10.28
C CYS A 39 1.75 -9.30 -9.02
N HIS A 40 0.91 -9.63 -8.06
CA HIS A 40 0.90 -9.00 -6.73
C HIS A 40 0.36 -9.98 -5.68
N ILE A 41 0.60 -9.67 -4.40
CA ILE A 41 -0.02 -10.42 -3.30
C ILE A 41 -1.53 -10.16 -3.34
N LEU A 42 -2.32 -11.21 -3.12
CA LEU A 42 -3.78 -11.17 -3.17
C LEU A 42 -4.36 -10.03 -2.30
N GLU A 43 -5.38 -9.34 -2.82
CA GLU A 43 -6.04 -8.17 -2.20
C GLU A 43 -5.12 -6.96 -1.87
N ALA A 44 -3.87 -6.95 -2.33
CA ALA A 44 -3.02 -5.76 -2.19
C ALA A 44 -3.59 -4.59 -3.01
N VAL A 45 -3.53 -3.38 -2.45
CA VAL A 45 -3.94 -2.15 -3.12
C VAL A 45 -2.70 -1.48 -3.71
N ASN A 46 -2.69 -1.22 -5.02
CA ASN A 46 -1.58 -0.49 -5.62
C ASN A 46 -1.62 1.01 -5.25
N VAL A 47 -0.53 1.49 -4.66
CA VAL A 47 -0.24 2.91 -4.43
C VAL A 47 1.12 3.20 -5.08
N ASN A 48 1.11 3.38 -6.40
CA ASN A 48 2.31 3.57 -7.21
C ASN A 48 3.25 4.66 -6.65
N CYS A 49 4.48 4.28 -6.29
CA CYS A 49 5.55 5.19 -5.88
C CYS A 49 6.20 5.95 -7.05
N SER A 50 5.41 6.62 -7.88
CA SER A 50 5.97 7.49 -8.93
C SER A 50 6.59 8.76 -8.35
N LYS A 51 7.55 9.35 -9.06
CA LYS A 51 8.20 10.63 -8.68
C LYS A 51 7.17 11.76 -8.48
N LEU A 52 6.14 11.81 -9.32
CA LEU A 52 5.05 12.78 -9.21
C LEU A 52 4.21 12.53 -7.95
N MET A 53 3.86 11.28 -7.67
CA MET A 53 3.02 10.94 -6.52
C MET A 53 3.72 11.23 -5.20
N LYS A 54 4.99 10.83 -5.09
CA LYS A 54 5.84 11.16 -3.94
C LYS A 54 5.87 12.67 -3.67
N ARG A 55 6.06 13.48 -4.72
CA ARG A 55 6.06 14.94 -4.58
C ARG A 55 4.71 15.48 -4.11
N ARG A 56 3.59 14.99 -4.66
CA ARG A 56 2.25 15.43 -4.23
C ARG A 56 1.95 15.08 -2.78
N LEU A 57 2.35 13.87 -2.33
CA LEU A 57 2.22 13.43 -0.94
C LEU A 57 3.06 14.30 0.01
N GLN A 58 4.32 14.60 -0.34
CA GLN A 58 5.22 15.41 0.49
C GLN A 58 4.84 16.90 0.56
N GLN A 59 4.08 17.39 -0.43
CA GLN A 59 3.61 18.78 -0.50
C GLN A 59 2.15 18.93 -0.03
N ASP A 60 1.58 17.88 0.58
CA ASP A 60 0.18 17.83 1.03
C ASP A 60 -0.85 18.18 -0.07
N LYS A 61 -0.50 17.90 -1.34
CA LYS A 61 -1.37 18.12 -2.52
C LYS A 61 -2.26 16.93 -2.86
N ILE A 62 -2.10 15.83 -2.11
CA ILE A 62 -2.94 14.64 -2.15
C ILE A 62 -2.76 13.90 -0.82
N GLN A 63 -3.84 13.37 -0.28
CA GLN A 63 -3.80 12.55 0.94
C GLN A 63 -3.69 11.07 0.58
N ILE A 64 -3.05 10.27 1.45
CA ILE A 64 -2.97 8.81 1.25
C ILE A 64 -4.37 8.17 1.24
N SER A 65 -5.31 8.71 2.04
CA SER A 65 -6.71 8.27 2.06
C SER A 65 -7.41 8.47 0.71
N GLU A 66 -7.14 9.58 0.02
CA GLU A 66 -7.68 9.84 -1.32
C GLU A 66 -7.16 8.82 -2.33
N LEU A 67 -5.87 8.49 -2.28
CA LEU A 67 -5.28 7.45 -3.12
C LEU A 67 -5.93 6.09 -2.87
N LEU A 68 -6.11 5.72 -1.60
CA LEU A 68 -6.75 4.46 -1.22
C LEU A 68 -8.21 4.41 -1.68
N GLN A 69 -8.96 5.50 -1.60
CA GLN A 69 -10.34 5.56 -2.10
C GLN A 69 -10.43 5.33 -3.60
N HIS A 70 -9.47 5.85 -4.38
CA HIS A 70 -9.44 5.63 -5.82
C HIS A 70 -9.02 4.20 -6.19
N SER A 71 -8.06 3.62 -5.46
CA SER A 71 -7.59 2.26 -5.71
C SER A 71 -8.55 1.17 -5.19
N ALA A 72 -9.34 1.46 -4.16
CA ALA A 72 -10.33 0.53 -3.57
C ALA A 72 -11.66 0.44 -4.35
N LYS A 73 -11.86 1.25 -5.40
CA LYS A 73 -13.03 1.16 -6.29
C LYS A 73 -12.89 -0.01 -7.26
N ARG A 74 -12.91 -1.24 -6.74
CA ARG A 74 -13.27 -2.47 -7.47
C ARG A 74 -13.89 -3.47 -6.49
N LYS A 75 -15.19 -3.30 -6.24
CA LYS A 75 -16.10 -4.41 -5.99
C LYS A 75 -17.35 -4.15 -6.82
#